data_AF-A0A942DR34-F1
#
_entry.id   AF-A0A942DR34-F1
#
_cell.length_a   1.000
_cell.length_b   1.000
_cell.length_c   1.000
_cell.angle_alpha   90.00
_cell.angle_beta   90.00
_cell.angle_gamma   90.00
#
_symmetry.space_group_name_H-M   'P 1'
#
loop_
_entity.id
_entity.type
_entity.pdbx_description
1 polymer ?
#
loop_
_entity_poly.entity_id
_entity_poly.type
_entity_poly.pdbx_seq_one_letter_code
_entity_poly.pdbx_strand_id
1 'polypeptide(L)'
;MLKIIAKHALQITVIVAICQSAVASETDNFTKRDLKTDAQEWLNAQMNAAIQKAVQQADPNVPYSVHQNLFKSLGGLFWAKIEKWADDPKSPAEHVKFEDSIFRDVGEVRGASAARKLFKFKDYYSPGIYRMGTTVFGADKLGHFLQLGYSMYLANGKKQNSQFKDIRPFHIRMADVISGDKKYRDQATTRGIELAYDYSLFEENGSWGMKGPMARSWADMAANVEGFKFWSELTGGPNPYVKKDATGRWVQARTFDWATYVSPAWDEAVNRTDYDPRFSAQVEKRIQEAIKKGGYTLPSEQVVFDRYGSNAAKIFNNQCSKAFGF
;
A
#
# COMPACT_ATOMS: atom_id res chain seq x y z
N MET A 1 23.53 11.42 -37.04
CA MET A 1 22.38 12.24 -36.58
C MET A 1 21.18 11.41 -36.12
N LEU A 2 20.64 10.46 -36.89
CA LEU A 2 19.47 9.68 -36.50
C LEU A 2 19.60 8.90 -35.16
N LYS A 3 20.78 8.37 -34.82
CA LYS A 3 21.01 7.65 -33.55
C LYS A 3 20.95 8.54 -32.30
N ILE A 4 21.26 9.84 -32.44
CA ILE A 4 21.22 10.81 -31.33
C ILE A 4 19.77 11.26 -31.08
N ILE A 5 19.01 11.45 -32.16
CA ILE A 5 17.57 11.78 -32.10
C ILE A 5 16.79 10.61 -31.49
N ALA A 6 17.10 9.35 -31.84
CA ALA A 6 16.45 8.17 -31.24
C ALA A 6 16.76 8.01 -29.74
N LYS A 7 18.00 8.32 -29.31
CA LYS A 7 18.41 8.25 -27.90
C LYS A 7 17.73 9.34 -27.07
N HIS A 8 17.60 10.54 -27.62
CA HIS A 8 16.87 11.64 -26.96
C HIS A 8 15.36 11.45 -27.01
N ALA A 9 14.80 10.89 -28.08
CA ALA A 9 13.37 10.54 -28.14
C ALA A 9 13.01 9.44 -27.12
N LEU A 10 13.88 8.43 -26.92
CA LEU A 10 13.68 7.41 -25.90
C LEU A 10 13.83 7.99 -24.48
N GLN A 11 14.82 8.86 -24.24
CA GLN A 11 14.97 9.57 -22.96
C GLN A 11 13.79 10.50 -22.68
N ILE A 12 13.27 11.22 -23.68
CA ILE A 12 12.11 12.10 -23.54
C ILE A 12 10.83 11.29 -23.35
N THR A 13 10.66 10.13 -24.00
CA THR A 13 9.49 9.26 -23.79
C THR A 13 9.49 8.66 -22.38
N VAL A 14 10.67 8.25 -21.89
CA VAL A 14 10.84 7.77 -20.51
C VAL A 14 10.61 8.91 -19.52
N ILE A 15 11.15 10.11 -19.75
CA ILE A 15 10.95 11.28 -18.89
C ILE A 15 9.49 11.78 -18.92
N VAL A 16 8.79 11.74 -20.05
CA VAL A 16 7.37 12.13 -20.15
C VAL A 16 6.45 11.08 -19.51
N ALA A 17 6.81 9.80 -19.54
CA ALA A 17 6.15 8.77 -18.75
C ALA A 17 6.43 8.91 -17.23
N ILE A 18 7.58 9.48 -16.85
CA ILE A 18 8.02 9.67 -15.47
C ILE A 18 7.54 11.01 -14.86
N CYS A 19 7.31 12.04 -15.68
CA CYS A 19 6.72 13.31 -15.26
C CYS A 19 5.19 13.24 -15.12
N GLN A 20 4.60 12.06 -15.34
CA GLN A 20 3.29 11.73 -14.79
C GLN A 20 3.47 11.72 -13.28
N SER A 21 3.03 12.79 -12.62
CA SER A 21 3.03 12.93 -11.16
C SER A 21 2.63 11.58 -10.57
N ALA A 22 3.52 10.92 -9.83
CA ALA A 22 3.27 9.64 -9.16
C ALA A 22 1.84 9.65 -8.63
N VAL A 23 0.98 8.94 -9.36
CA VAL A 23 -0.46 9.02 -9.23
C VAL A 23 -0.84 7.92 -8.24
N ALA A 24 -0.69 8.18 -6.93
CA ALA A 24 -1.20 7.29 -5.87
C ALA A 24 -2.69 7.56 -5.60
N SER A 25 -3.50 6.51 -5.50
CA SER A 25 -4.95 6.59 -5.30
C SER A 25 -5.24 6.52 -3.81
N GLU A 26 -5.71 7.62 -3.21
CA GLU A 26 -6.23 7.60 -1.84
C GLU A 26 -7.66 7.04 -1.85
N THR A 27 -8.00 6.24 -0.84
CA THR A 27 -9.33 5.62 -0.71
C THR A 27 -10.29 6.51 0.05
N ASP A 28 -11.55 6.60 -0.40
CA ASP A 28 -12.61 7.17 0.41
C ASP A 28 -13.21 6.14 1.37
N ASN A 29 -12.64 6.05 2.57
CA ASN A 29 -13.16 5.20 3.63
C ASN A 29 -14.32 5.82 4.42
N PHE A 30 -14.90 6.96 4.01
CA PHE A 30 -15.89 7.70 4.80
C PHE A 30 -17.29 7.61 4.21
N THR A 31 -17.40 7.70 2.88
CA THR A 31 -18.68 7.83 2.18
C THR A 31 -19.51 6.55 2.21
N LYS A 32 -18.86 5.37 2.18
CA LYS A 32 -19.52 4.07 2.15
C LYS A 32 -18.84 3.11 3.13
N ARG A 33 -19.39 3.04 4.35
CA ARG A 33 -18.84 2.24 5.47
C ARG A 33 -19.77 1.16 5.97
N ASP A 34 -21.04 1.19 5.59
CA ASP A 34 -22.07 0.22 5.95
C ASP A 34 -21.99 -1.07 5.13
N LEU A 35 -20.76 -1.52 4.81
CA LEU A 35 -20.49 -2.73 4.05
C LEU A 35 -21.03 -3.93 4.83
N LYS A 36 -21.89 -4.72 4.19
CA LYS A 36 -22.55 -5.85 4.86
C LYS A 36 -21.69 -7.11 4.87
N THR A 37 -20.88 -7.30 3.84
CA THR A 37 -20.08 -8.51 3.68
C THR A 37 -18.72 -8.36 4.34
N ASP A 38 -18.31 -9.36 5.11
CA ASP A 38 -16.94 -9.43 5.63
C ASP A 38 -16.03 -10.02 4.57
N ALA A 39 -14.90 -9.37 4.31
CA ALA A 39 -13.97 -9.74 3.25
C ALA A 39 -12.90 -10.75 3.69
N GLN A 40 -12.80 -11.08 4.98
CA GLN A 40 -11.71 -11.91 5.51
C GLN A 40 -11.59 -13.25 4.82
N GLU A 41 -12.68 -14.01 4.73
CA GLU A 41 -12.67 -15.35 4.13
C GLU A 41 -12.23 -15.30 2.67
N TRP A 42 -12.80 -14.36 1.90
CA TRP A 42 -12.49 -14.20 0.48
C TRP A 42 -11.03 -13.78 0.27
N LEU A 43 -10.56 -12.75 0.98
CA LEU A 43 -9.19 -12.27 0.89
C LEU A 43 -8.17 -13.33 1.35
N ASN A 44 -8.50 -14.12 2.37
CA ASN A 44 -7.69 -15.25 2.83
C ASN A 44 -7.58 -16.32 1.76
N ALA A 45 -8.68 -16.67 1.09
CA ALA A 45 -8.67 -17.62 0.00
C ALA A 45 -7.77 -17.14 -1.16
N GLN A 46 -7.89 -15.87 -1.57
CA GLN A 46 -7.05 -15.30 -2.63
C GLN A 46 -5.56 -15.33 -2.28
N MET A 47 -5.19 -14.89 -1.07
CA MET A 47 -3.79 -14.83 -0.66
C MET A 47 -3.16 -16.21 -0.47
N ASN A 48 -3.89 -17.16 0.14
CA ASN A 48 -3.40 -18.54 0.26
C ASN A 48 -3.24 -19.20 -1.11
N ALA A 49 -4.18 -19.00 -2.04
CA ALA A 49 -4.03 -19.51 -3.41
C ALA A 49 -2.81 -18.91 -4.12
N ALA A 50 -2.53 -17.62 -3.93
CA ALA A 50 -1.35 -16.96 -4.49
C ALA A 50 -0.04 -17.49 -3.87
N ILE A 51 0.00 -17.70 -2.55
CA ILE A 51 1.16 -18.30 -1.86
C ILE A 51 1.39 -19.73 -2.37
N GLN A 52 0.35 -20.56 -2.44
CA GLN A 52 0.47 -21.93 -2.95
C GLN A 52 1.00 -21.98 -4.37
N LYS A 53 0.47 -21.11 -5.26
CA LYS A 53 0.96 -20.98 -6.63
C LYS A 53 2.43 -20.55 -6.67
N ALA A 54 2.82 -19.60 -5.83
CA ALA A 54 4.21 -19.14 -5.74
C ALA A 54 5.16 -20.27 -5.28
N VAL A 55 4.72 -21.09 -4.32
CA VAL A 55 5.43 -22.29 -3.82
C VAL A 55 5.56 -23.35 -4.91
N GLN A 56 4.49 -23.67 -5.62
CA GLN A 56 4.50 -24.66 -6.71
C GLN A 56 5.46 -24.27 -7.84
N GLN A 57 5.61 -22.96 -8.10
CA GLN A 57 6.48 -22.43 -9.14
C GLN A 57 7.92 -22.17 -8.65
N ALA A 58 8.20 -22.34 -7.35
CA ALA A 58 9.47 -21.96 -6.77
C ALA A 58 10.54 -23.04 -6.98
N ASP A 59 11.68 -22.65 -7.56
CA ASP A 59 12.85 -23.51 -7.61
C ASP A 59 13.48 -23.61 -6.21
N PRO A 60 13.59 -24.81 -5.62
CA PRO A 60 14.19 -24.99 -4.29
C PRO A 60 15.67 -24.61 -4.23
N ASN A 61 16.39 -24.60 -5.35
CA ASN A 61 17.82 -24.28 -5.42
C ASN A 61 18.09 -22.79 -5.63
N VAL A 62 17.06 -22.01 -5.98
CA VAL A 62 17.17 -20.57 -6.18
C VAL A 62 16.75 -19.83 -4.90
N PRO A 63 17.65 -19.09 -4.23
CA PRO A 63 17.31 -18.28 -3.08
C PRO A 63 16.17 -17.30 -3.39
N TYR A 64 15.22 -17.15 -2.46
CA TYR A 64 14.08 -16.24 -2.57
C TYR A 64 13.13 -16.51 -3.76
N SER A 65 13.17 -17.68 -4.39
CA SER A 65 12.29 -18.03 -5.52
C SER A 65 10.80 -17.91 -5.18
N VAL A 66 10.40 -18.29 -3.96
CA VAL A 66 9.03 -18.08 -3.45
C VAL A 66 8.67 -16.59 -3.42
N HIS A 67 9.58 -15.73 -2.95
CA HIS A 67 9.34 -14.29 -2.90
C HIS A 67 9.20 -13.71 -4.31
N GLN A 68 10.02 -14.18 -5.24
CA GLN A 68 9.99 -13.76 -6.63
C GLN A 68 8.66 -14.07 -7.29
N ASN A 69 8.20 -15.31 -7.13
CA ASN A 69 6.95 -15.74 -7.74
C ASN A 69 5.76 -15.01 -7.13
N LEU A 70 5.73 -14.85 -5.80
CA LEU A 70 4.66 -14.13 -5.13
C LEU A 70 4.64 -12.66 -5.57
N PHE A 71 5.77 -11.96 -5.50
CA PHE A 71 5.85 -10.55 -5.90
C PHE A 71 5.54 -10.36 -7.40
N LYS A 72 5.99 -11.26 -8.28
CA LYS A 72 5.65 -11.21 -9.71
C LYS A 72 4.15 -11.37 -9.95
N SER A 73 3.49 -12.20 -9.15
CA SER A 73 2.07 -12.51 -9.28
C SER A 73 1.17 -11.38 -8.77
N LEU A 74 1.52 -10.76 -7.63
CA LEU A 74 0.65 -9.82 -6.92
C LEU A 74 1.20 -8.39 -6.85
N GLY A 75 2.50 -8.18 -6.96
CA GLY A 75 3.12 -6.86 -6.98
C GLY A 75 2.99 -6.18 -8.34
N GLY A 76 3.51 -4.96 -8.45
CA GLY A 76 3.52 -4.24 -9.71
C GLY A 76 4.46 -3.03 -9.71
N LEU A 77 4.25 -2.16 -10.69
CA LEU A 77 4.95 -0.89 -10.83
C LEU A 77 3.90 0.20 -10.65
N PHE A 78 4.09 1.08 -9.67
CA PHE A 78 3.13 2.10 -9.21
C PHE A 78 1.86 1.54 -8.55
N TRP A 79 1.25 0.49 -9.10
CA TRP A 79 0.10 -0.23 -8.51
C TRP A 79 0.37 -1.72 -8.40
N ALA A 80 0.05 -2.31 -7.26
CA ALA A 80 0.14 -3.74 -7.08
C ALA A 80 -1.06 -4.44 -7.74
N LYS A 81 -0.83 -5.57 -8.40
CA LYS A 81 -1.91 -6.37 -9.01
C LYS A 81 -2.92 -6.87 -7.98
N ILE A 82 -2.53 -6.99 -6.73
CA ILE A 82 -3.41 -7.34 -5.61
C ILE A 82 -4.56 -6.35 -5.44
N GLU A 83 -4.36 -5.07 -5.76
CA GLU A 83 -5.41 -4.05 -5.63
C GLU A 83 -6.60 -4.34 -6.57
N LYS A 84 -6.33 -4.96 -7.73
CA LYS A 84 -7.35 -5.37 -8.71
C LYS A 84 -8.26 -6.50 -8.25
N TRP A 85 -7.98 -7.09 -7.09
CA TRP A 85 -8.93 -8.00 -6.44
C TRP A 85 -10.25 -7.31 -6.12
N ALA A 86 -10.25 -5.99 -5.91
CA ALA A 86 -11.48 -5.24 -5.74
C ALA A 86 -12.40 -5.31 -6.97
N ASP A 87 -11.83 -5.40 -8.17
CA ASP A 87 -12.57 -5.39 -9.43
C ASP A 87 -13.11 -6.77 -9.82
N ASP A 88 -12.81 -7.83 -9.06
CA ASP A 88 -13.36 -9.16 -9.31
C ASP A 88 -14.88 -9.14 -9.03
N PRO A 89 -15.74 -9.61 -9.95
CA PRO A 89 -17.19 -9.65 -9.72
C PRO A 89 -17.65 -10.44 -8.49
N LYS A 90 -16.81 -11.35 -7.99
CA LYS A 90 -17.03 -12.13 -6.76
C LYS A 90 -16.42 -11.47 -5.53
N SER A 91 -15.70 -10.36 -5.70
CA SER A 91 -15.12 -9.62 -4.60
C SER A 91 -16.21 -9.06 -3.70
N PRO A 92 -16.03 -9.12 -2.37
CA PRO A 92 -16.91 -8.43 -1.43
C PRO A 92 -16.64 -6.91 -1.38
N ALA A 93 -15.68 -6.41 -2.17
CA ALA A 93 -15.37 -4.99 -2.23
C ALA A 93 -16.55 -4.16 -2.72
N GLU A 94 -16.66 -2.94 -2.19
CA GLU A 94 -17.61 -1.95 -2.69
C GLU A 94 -16.88 -0.71 -3.20
N HIS A 95 -17.42 -0.05 -4.22
CA HIS A 95 -16.83 1.15 -4.79
C HIS A 95 -17.70 2.39 -4.50
N VAL A 96 -17.03 3.53 -4.29
CA VAL A 96 -17.64 4.86 -4.18
C VAL A 96 -17.43 5.61 -5.48
N LYS A 97 -18.50 6.03 -6.15
CA LYS A 97 -18.36 6.84 -7.37
C LYS A 97 -17.60 8.12 -7.04
N PHE A 98 -16.76 8.59 -7.96
CA PHE A 98 -15.98 9.80 -7.74
C PHE A 98 -16.85 11.00 -7.36
N GLU A 99 -18.02 11.14 -7.98
CA GLU A 99 -18.96 12.22 -7.72
C GLU A 99 -19.54 12.21 -6.29
N ASP A 100 -19.57 11.04 -5.67
CA ASP A 100 -20.03 10.87 -4.28
C ASP A 100 -18.87 10.96 -3.28
N SER A 101 -17.62 10.86 -3.75
CA SER A 101 -16.43 10.77 -2.92
C SER A 101 -16.11 12.06 -2.16
N ILE A 102 -15.42 11.93 -1.02
CA ILE A 102 -14.82 13.07 -0.29
C ILE A 102 -13.81 13.86 -1.14
N PHE A 103 -13.28 13.25 -2.21
CA PHE A 103 -12.32 13.87 -3.12
C PHE A 103 -12.94 14.60 -4.32
N ARG A 104 -14.27 14.62 -4.44
CA ARG A 104 -14.98 15.16 -5.61
C ARG A 104 -14.62 16.61 -5.99
N ASP A 105 -14.25 17.43 -5.01
CA ASP A 105 -13.91 18.85 -5.22
C ASP A 105 -12.40 19.09 -5.44
N VAL A 106 -11.54 18.09 -5.24
CA VAL A 106 -10.07 18.24 -5.34
C VAL A 106 -9.63 18.55 -6.78
N GLY A 107 -10.37 18.04 -7.76
CA GLY A 107 -10.11 18.28 -9.18
C GLY A 107 -10.23 19.74 -9.62
N GLU A 108 -11.09 20.52 -8.96
CA GLU A 108 -11.35 21.93 -9.29
C GLU A 108 -10.24 22.85 -8.76
N VAL A 109 -9.67 22.51 -7.60
CA VAL A 109 -8.61 23.28 -6.92
C VAL A 109 -7.25 23.15 -7.61
N ARG A 110 -6.99 22.04 -8.30
CA ARG A 110 -5.64 21.69 -8.79
C ARG A 110 -5.22 22.32 -10.12
N GLY A 111 -6.06 23.16 -10.74
CA GLY A 111 -5.79 23.81 -12.02
C GLY A 111 -5.67 22.81 -13.18
N ALA A 112 -6.64 22.79 -14.09
CA ALA A 112 -6.71 21.81 -15.18
C ALA A 112 -5.58 22.03 -16.21
N SER A 113 -4.42 21.38 -16.03
CA SER A 113 -3.43 21.25 -17.10
C SER A 113 -4.02 20.39 -18.24
N ALA A 114 -3.73 20.76 -19.50
CA ALA A 114 -4.28 20.10 -20.68
C ALA A 114 -4.01 18.58 -20.73
N ALA A 115 -2.88 18.12 -20.17
CA ALA A 115 -2.55 16.71 -20.05
C ALA A 115 -3.50 15.94 -19.11
N ARG A 116 -4.10 16.59 -18.10
CA ARG A 116 -5.08 15.98 -17.17
C ARG A 116 -6.49 15.92 -17.73
N LYS A 117 -6.83 16.69 -18.76
CA LYS A 117 -8.10 16.48 -19.50
C LYS A 117 -8.08 15.20 -20.34
N LEU A 118 -6.89 14.71 -20.71
CA LEU A 118 -6.68 13.47 -21.46
C LEU A 118 -6.77 12.20 -20.60
N PHE A 119 -6.50 12.28 -19.30
CA PHE A 119 -6.65 11.17 -18.35
C PHE A 119 -7.86 11.43 -17.45
N LYS A 120 -8.86 10.54 -17.49
CA LYS A 120 -10.07 10.69 -16.67
C LYS A 120 -9.71 10.55 -15.19
N PHE A 121 -9.53 11.69 -14.51
CA PHE A 121 -9.29 11.78 -13.07
C PHE A 121 -10.39 11.09 -12.22
N LYS A 122 -11.53 10.74 -12.82
CA LYS A 122 -12.60 9.96 -12.20
C LYS A 122 -12.21 8.49 -11.96
N ASP A 123 -11.30 7.94 -12.76
CA ASP A 123 -10.82 6.56 -12.64
C ASP A 123 -9.76 6.41 -11.52
N TYR A 124 -9.48 7.50 -10.78
CA TYR A 124 -8.26 7.66 -9.98
C TYR A 124 -8.49 7.71 -8.45
N TYR A 125 -9.75 7.78 -7.99
CA TYR A 125 -10.12 7.93 -6.56
C TYR A 125 -11.23 6.94 -6.11
N SER A 126 -11.41 5.83 -6.82
CA SER A 126 -12.38 4.80 -6.42
C SER A 126 -11.76 3.40 -6.31
N PRO A 127 -10.64 3.24 -5.57
CA PRO A 127 -10.20 1.92 -5.17
C PRO A 127 -11.33 1.24 -4.37
N GLY A 128 -11.48 -0.07 -4.54
CA GLY A 128 -12.51 -0.81 -3.81
C GLY A 128 -12.27 -0.75 -2.32
N ILE A 129 -13.34 -0.74 -1.55
CA ILE A 129 -13.34 -0.68 -0.10
C ILE A 129 -13.74 -2.05 0.43
N TYR A 130 -13.01 -2.54 1.42
CA TYR A 130 -13.27 -3.78 2.12
C TYR A 130 -13.69 -3.52 3.55
N ARG A 131 -14.46 -4.46 4.11
CA ARG A 131 -14.70 -4.58 5.54
C ARG A 131 -14.07 -5.87 6.06
N MET A 132 -13.37 -5.81 7.18
CA MET A 132 -12.85 -6.96 7.90
C MET A 132 -13.08 -6.77 9.40
N GLY A 133 -14.00 -7.54 9.95
CA GLY A 133 -14.55 -7.32 11.28
C GLY A 133 -15.14 -5.92 11.39
N THR A 134 -14.53 -5.10 12.26
CA THR A 134 -14.91 -3.69 12.49
C THR A 134 -14.08 -2.69 11.67
N THR A 135 -13.07 -3.15 10.93
CA THR A 135 -12.15 -2.30 10.17
C THR A 135 -12.68 -2.13 8.74
N VAL A 136 -12.75 -0.89 8.26
CA VAL A 136 -13.03 -0.58 6.86
C VAL A 136 -11.78 0.01 6.24
N PHE A 137 -11.32 -0.51 5.11
CA PHE A 137 -10.06 -0.09 4.50
C PHE A 137 -10.09 -0.21 2.98
N GLY A 138 -9.22 0.54 2.32
CA GLY A 138 -9.12 0.54 0.86
C GLY A 138 -8.27 -0.59 0.31
N ALA A 139 -8.55 -0.99 -0.93
CA ALA A 139 -7.79 -1.99 -1.65
C ALA A 139 -6.33 -1.58 -1.88
N ASP A 140 -6.06 -0.27 -1.95
CA ASP A 140 -4.71 0.32 -1.97
C ASP A 140 -3.85 -0.15 -0.79
N LYS A 141 -4.43 -0.33 0.39
CA LYS A 141 -3.71 -0.87 1.58
C LYS A 141 -3.13 -2.26 1.33
N LEU A 142 -3.79 -3.09 0.52
CA LEU A 142 -3.24 -4.39 0.10
C LEU A 142 -1.98 -4.21 -0.77
N GLY A 143 -1.98 -3.19 -1.63
CA GLY A 143 -0.83 -2.81 -2.44
C GLY A 143 0.34 -2.29 -1.60
N HIS A 144 0.06 -1.43 -0.63
CA HIS A 144 1.04 -0.95 0.35
C HIS A 144 1.67 -2.09 1.16
N PHE A 145 0.82 -2.96 1.72
CA PHE A 145 1.24 -4.18 2.41
C PHE A 145 2.17 -5.05 1.55
N LEU A 146 1.80 -5.30 0.30
CA LEU A 146 2.58 -6.19 -0.52
C LEU A 146 3.82 -5.52 -1.10
N GLN A 147 3.67 -4.38 -1.77
CA GLN A 147 4.72 -3.76 -2.59
C GLN A 147 5.72 -2.97 -1.77
N LEU A 148 5.25 -2.00 -0.98
CA LEU A 148 6.12 -1.18 -0.13
C LEU A 148 6.65 -2.00 1.05
N GLY A 149 5.83 -2.89 1.61
CA GLY A 149 6.31 -3.89 2.57
C GLY A 149 7.46 -4.74 2.02
N TYR A 150 7.42 -5.14 0.75
CA TYR A 150 8.52 -5.86 0.12
C TYR A 150 9.76 -4.98 -0.07
N SER A 151 9.59 -3.72 -0.51
CA SER A 151 10.68 -2.76 -0.64
C SER A 151 11.43 -2.56 0.69
N MET A 152 10.71 -2.51 1.81
CA MET A 152 11.27 -2.42 3.16
C MET A 152 12.00 -3.70 3.57
N TYR A 153 11.41 -4.86 3.28
CA TYR A 153 12.05 -6.15 3.53
C TYR A 153 13.36 -6.29 2.75
N LEU A 154 13.37 -5.89 1.47
CA LEU A 154 14.57 -5.86 0.65
C LEU A 154 15.63 -4.90 1.21
N ALA A 155 15.22 -3.71 1.66
CA ALA A 155 16.11 -2.72 2.25
C ALA A 155 16.79 -3.27 3.52
N ASN A 156 16.01 -3.92 4.39
CA ASN A 156 16.54 -4.54 5.60
C ASN A 156 17.47 -5.72 5.27
N GLY A 157 17.06 -6.60 4.34
CA GLY A 157 17.83 -7.76 3.91
C GLY A 157 19.21 -7.38 3.37
N LYS A 158 19.31 -6.32 2.55
CA LYS A 158 20.59 -5.79 2.05
C LYS A 158 21.50 -5.27 3.16
N LYS A 159 20.93 -4.73 4.26
CA LYS A 159 21.70 -4.27 5.43
C LYS A 159 22.17 -5.43 6.31
N GLN A 160 21.42 -6.53 6.37
CA GLN A 160 21.76 -7.70 7.17
C GLN A 160 22.73 -8.64 6.43
N ASN A 161 22.60 -8.74 5.11
CA ASN A 161 23.41 -9.60 4.27
C ASN A 161 23.75 -8.89 2.96
N SER A 162 25.04 -8.61 2.72
CA SER A 162 25.51 -7.96 1.50
C SER A 162 25.29 -8.79 0.23
N GLN A 163 25.08 -10.10 0.36
CA GLN A 163 24.74 -11.01 -0.74
C GLN A 163 23.24 -11.07 -1.04
N PHE A 164 22.42 -10.34 -0.29
CA PHE A 164 20.98 -10.29 -0.49
C PHE A 164 20.65 -9.65 -1.85
N LYS A 165 19.91 -10.38 -2.70
CA LYS A 165 19.64 -9.97 -4.08
C LYS A 165 18.26 -9.32 -4.20
N ASP A 166 18.24 -8.17 -4.87
CA ASP A 166 17.00 -7.55 -5.32
C ASP A 166 16.51 -8.26 -6.58
N ILE A 167 15.48 -9.08 -6.41
CA ILE A 167 14.91 -9.93 -7.46
C ILE A 167 13.79 -9.23 -8.24
N ARG A 168 13.50 -7.96 -7.93
CA ARG A 168 12.49 -7.19 -8.67
C ARG A 168 12.97 -6.91 -10.11
N PRO A 169 12.03 -6.84 -11.07
CA PRO A 169 12.33 -6.42 -12.43
C PRO A 169 13.13 -5.12 -12.51
N PHE A 170 13.95 -4.98 -13.56
CA PHE A 170 14.81 -3.80 -13.76
C PHE A 170 14.04 -2.48 -13.76
N HIS A 171 12.84 -2.42 -14.36
CA HIS A 171 12.04 -1.20 -14.40
C HIS A 171 11.60 -0.72 -13.00
N ILE A 172 11.32 -1.63 -12.07
CA ILE A 172 11.00 -1.27 -10.68
C ILE A 172 12.25 -0.70 -9.99
N ARG A 173 13.40 -1.35 -10.18
CA ARG A 173 14.67 -0.84 -9.63
C ARG A 173 15.05 0.53 -10.17
N MET A 174 14.69 0.83 -11.42
CA MET A 174 14.86 2.17 -12.01
C MET A 174 13.88 3.18 -11.42
N ALA A 175 12.63 2.80 -11.17
CA ALA A 175 11.65 3.66 -10.50
C ALA A 175 12.18 4.11 -9.13
N ASP A 176 12.77 3.20 -8.34
CA ASP A 176 13.37 3.53 -7.05
C ASP A 176 14.51 4.58 -7.12
N VAL A 177 15.24 4.64 -8.24
CA VAL A 177 16.28 5.66 -8.43
C VAL A 177 15.64 7.03 -8.63
N ILE A 178 14.53 7.06 -9.37
CA ILE A 178 13.81 8.27 -9.73
C ILE A 178 13.02 8.82 -8.54
N SER A 179 12.35 7.96 -7.77
CA SER A 179 11.60 8.33 -6.57
C SER A 179 12.51 8.75 -5.40
N GLY A 180 13.80 8.38 -5.45
CA GLY A 180 14.77 8.67 -4.40
C GLY A 180 14.91 7.55 -3.37
N ASP A 181 14.09 6.50 -3.47
CA ASP A 181 14.07 5.33 -2.58
C ASP A 181 15.42 4.63 -2.52
N LYS A 182 16.12 4.51 -3.66
CA LYS A 182 17.47 3.95 -3.68
C LYS A 182 18.40 4.76 -2.79
N LYS A 183 18.38 6.09 -2.92
CA LYS A 183 19.23 6.99 -2.13
C LYS A 183 18.87 6.87 -0.65
N TYR A 184 17.59 6.87 -0.31
CA TYR A 184 17.13 6.70 1.06
C TYR A 184 17.66 5.39 1.68
N ARG A 185 17.46 4.25 1.00
CA ARG A 185 17.91 2.93 1.50
C ARG A 185 19.43 2.86 1.70
N ASP A 186 20.19 3.45 0.78
CA ASP A 186 21.65 3.48 0.86
C ASP A 186 22.13 4.33 2.05
N GLN A 187 21.39 5.39 2.42
CA GLN A 187 21.74 6.32 3.50
C GLN A 187 21.13 5.96 4.86
N ALA A 188 20.06 5.16 4.89
CA ALA A 188 19.36 4.81 6.13
C ALA A 188 20.31 4.10 7.12
N THR A 189 20.29 4.49 8.39
CA THR A 189 21.11 3.88 9.45
C THR A 189 20.34 2.83 10.26
N THR A 190 19.01 2.89 10.23
CA THR A 190 18.12 1.98 10.95
C THR A 190 18.01 0.60 10.28
N ARG A 191 17.55 -0.39 11.05
CA ARG A 191 17.39 -1.80 10.66
C ARG A 191 16.14 -2.39 11.29
N GLY A 192 15.71 -3.54 10.79
CA GLY A 192 14.54 -4.26 11.30
C GLY A 192 13.27 -3.43 11.21
N ILE A 193 12.45 -3.48 12.25
CA ILE A 193 11.17 -2.76 12.28
C ILE A 193 11.34 -1.24 12.28
N GLU A 194 12.45 -0.71 12.84
CA GLU A 194 12.74 0.72 12.83
C GLU A 194 12.97 1.25 11.42
N LEU A 195 13.68 0.46 10.58
CA LEU A 195 13.81 0.79 9.16
C LEU A 195 12.44 0.82 8.47
N ALA A 196 11.53 -0.09 8.82
CA ALA A 196 10.19 -0.10 8.22
C ALA A 196 9.44 1.19 8.57
N TYR A 197 9.45 1.62 9.84
CA TYR A 197 8.82 2.88 10.25
C TYR A 197 9.40 4.10 9.54
N ASP A 198 10.73 4.25 9.57
CA ASP A 198 11.38 5.42 8.96
C ASP A 198 11.16 5.44 7.44
N TYR A 199 11.19 4.27 6.81
CA TYR A 199 11.01 4.15 5.38
C TYR A 199 9.56 4.41 4.98
N SER A 200 8.57 3.90 5.73
CA SER A 200 7.16 4.27 5.53
C SER A 200 6.96 5.78 5.60
N LEU A 201 7.56 6.45 6.59
CA LEU A 201 7.46 7.90 6.74
C LEU A 201 8.13 8.65 5.57
N PHE A 202 9.24 8.12 5.06
CA PHE A 202 9.89 8.68 3.87
C PHE A 202 9.01 8.57 2.63
N GLU A 203 8.40 7.41 2.37
CA GLU A 203 7.55 7.17 1.21
C GLU A 203 6.32 8.11 1.21
N GLU A 204 5.66 8.22 2.36
CA GLU A 204 4.47 9.06 2.57
C GLU A 204 4.76 10.57 2.57
N ASN A 205 5.96 11.02 2.96
CA ASN A 205 6.39 12.41 2.75
C ASN A 205 6.97 12.65 1.35
N GLY A 206 7.23 11.57 0.61
CA GLY A 206 7.94 11.55 -0.65
C GLY A 206 7.01 11.61 -1.85
N SER A 207 7.45 10.98 -2.94
CA SER A 207 6.74 10.92 -4.21
C SER A 207 5.40 10.17 -4.12
N TRP A 208 5.26 9.28 -3.13
CA TRP A 208 4.09 8.42 -3.03
C TRP A 208 2.98 9.00 -2.16
N GLY A 209 3.29 9.96 -1.29
CA GLY A 209 2.29 10.74 -0.54
C GLY A 209 2.33 12.24 -0.84
N MET A 210 2.93 13.04 0.05
CA MET A 210 2.85 14.51 0.00
C MET A 210 3.29 15.17 -1.32
N LYS A 211 4.19 14.56 -2.10
CA LYS A 211 4.60 15.12 -3.40
C LYS A 211 3.74 14.61 -4.57
N GLY A 212 3.13 13.43 -4.45
CA GLY A 212 2.31 12.79 -5.50
C GLY A 212 0.82 13.07 -5.32
N PRO A 213 0.09 12.25 -4.54
CA PRO A 213 -1.31 12.46 -4.21
C PRO A 213 -1.55 13.73 -3.39
N MET A 214 -0.50 14.30 -2.76
CA MET A 214 -0.61 15.45 -1.84
C MET A 214 -1.44 15.10 -0.60
N ALA A 215 -1.32 13.86 -0.18
CA ALA A 215 -1.92 13.27 0.99
C ALA A 215 -0.85 12.39 1.66
N ARG A 216 -0.80 12.40 2.99
CA ARG A 216 0.07 11.55 3.80
C ARG A 216 -0.80 10.57 4.55
N SER A 217 -0.88 9.33 4.09
CA SER A 217 -1.78 8.35 4.69
C SER A 217 -1.06 7.58 5.79
N TRP A 218 -1.50 7.77 7.03
CA TRP A 218 -0.97 7.01 8.16
C TRP A 218 -1.45 5.56 8.12
N ALA A 219 -2.60 5.31 7.50
CA ALA A 219 -3.09 3.97 7.24
C ALA A 219 -2.20 3.22 6.24
N ASP A 220 -1.66 3.90 5.24
CA ASP A 220 -0.63 3.35 4.37
C ASP A 220 0.65 2.99 5.12
N MET A 221 1.08 3.84 6.07
CA MET A 221 2.23 3.51 6.93
C MET A 221 1.99 2.24 7.74
N ALA A 222 0.79 2.09 8.32
CA ALA A 222 0.42 0.87 9.04
C ALA A 222 0.45 -0.36 8.11
N ALA A 223 -0.13 -0.27 6.92
CA ALA A 223 -0.13 -1.35 5.94
C ALA A 223 1.29 -1.72 5.49
N ASN A 224 2.13 -0.73 5.21
CA ASN A 224 3.53 -0.91 4.83
C ASN A 224 4.32 -1.71 5.88
N VAL A 225 4.19 -1.34 7.15
CA VAL A 225 4.89 -1.99 8.28
C VAL A 225 4.41 -3.42 8.50
N GLU A 226 3.11 -3.67 8.41
CA GLU A 226 2.56 -5.03 8.46
C GLU A 226 3.03 -5.88 7.28
N GLY A 227 3.15 -5.26 6.10
CA GLY A 227 3.74 -5.85 4.91
C GLY A 227 5.18 -6.30 5.11
N PHE A 228 6.01 -5.45 5.71
CA PHE A 228 7.39 -5.78 6.08
C PHE A 228 7.46 -7.01 6.99
N LYS A 229 6.57 -7.11 7.99
CA LYS A 229 6.49 -8.28 8.89
C LYS A 229 6.12 -9.54 8.10
N PHE A 230 5.09 -9.46 7.25
CA PHE A 230 4.69 -10.58 6.39
C PHE A 230 5.84 -11.10 5.54
N TRP A 231 6.56 -10.22 4.84
CA TRP A 231 7.69 -10.64 4.01
C TRP A 231 8.84 -11.25 4.83
N SER A 232 9.07 -10.75 6.04
CA SER A 232 10.05 -11.32 6.97
C SER A 232 9.67 -12.73 7.45
N GLU A 233 8.37 -12.98 7.61
CA GLU A 233 7.80 -14.28 8.01
C GLU A 233 7.53 -15.22 6.83
N LEU A 234 7.61 -14.75 5.57
CA LEU A 234 7.24 -15.58 4.42
C LEU A 234 8.06 -16.87 4.37
N THR A 235 9.38 -16.76 4.53
CA THR A 235 10.27 -17.92 4.68
C THR A 235 11.23 -17.81 5.86
N GLY A 236 11.05 -16.80 6.72
CA GLY A 236 11.95 -16.49 7.83
C GLY A 236 11.24 -16.49 9.18
N GLY A 237 12.02 -16.33 10.25
CA GLY A 237 11.52 -16.32 11.62
C GLY A 237 11.18 -17.71 12.19
N PRO A 238 10.67 -17.77 13.43
CA PRO A 238 10.39 -19.02 14.13
C PRO A 238 9.15 -19.75 13.60
N ASN A 239 8.23 -19.04 12.93
CA ASN A 239 6.98 -19.59 12.41
C ASN A 239 6.70 -19.13 10.97
N PRO A 240 7.49 -19.59 9.98
CA PRO A 240 7.37 -19.11 8.61
C PRO A 240 6.11 -19.61 7.91
N TYR A 241 5.58 -18.85 6.95
CA TYR A 241 4.48 -19.32 6.09
C TYR A 241 4.89 -20.44 5.16
N VAL A 242 6.14 -20.40 4.69
CA VAL A 242 6.69 -21.33 3.70
C VAL A 242 8.05 -21.82 4.17
N LYS A 243 8.27 -23.14 4.13
CA LYS A 243 9.55 -23.77 4.50
C LYS A 243 9.92 -24.86 3.52
N LYS A 244 11.15 -25.38 3.61
CA LYS A 244 11.53 -26.59 2.89
C LYS A 244 11.11 -27.83 3.66
N ASP A 245 10.55 -28.82 2.96
CA ASP A 245 10.27 -30.15 3.50
C ASP A 245 11.57 -30.98 3.61
N ALA A 246 11.46 -32.23 4.10
CA ALA A 246 12.60 -33.14 4.24
C ALA A 246 13.28 -33.48 2.89
N THR A 247 12.60 -33.27 1.76
CA THR A 247 13.14 -33.47 0.41
C THR A 247 13.78 -32.22 -0.16
N GLY A 248 13.79 -31.11 0.59
CA GLY A 248 14.31 -29.82 0.17
C GLY A 248 13.34 -29.00 -0.70
N ARG A 249 12.10 -29.46 -0.91
CA ARG A 249 11.08 -28.74 -1.71
C ARG A 249 10.35 -27.72 -0.87
N TRP A 250 9.96 -26.60 -1.48
CA TRP A 250 9.13 -25.60 -0.81
C TRP A 250 7.72 -26.16 -0.54
N VAL A 251 7.23 -25.93 0.67
CA VAL A 251 5.87 -26.26 1.10
C VAL A 251 5.30 -25.13 1.95
N GLN A 252 4.00 -24.86 1.83
CA GLN A 252 3.32 -23.95 2.74
C GLN A 252 3.16 -24.62 4.11
N ALA A 253 3.80 -24.05 5.13
CA ALA A 253 3.85 -24.60 6.49
C ALA A 253 2.64 -24.17 7.35
N ARG A 254 2.05 -23.01 7.07
CA ARG A 254 0.83 -22.53 7.71
C ARG A 254 0.00 -21.67 6.76
N THR A 255 -1.31 -21.61 7.01
CA THR A 255 -2.24 -20.74 6.28
C THR A 255 -1.99 -19.28 6.62
N PHE A 256 -2.16 -18.43 5.61
CA PHE A 256 -2.20 -16.98 5.76
C PHE A 256 -3.57 -16.54 6.25
N ASP A 257 -3.61 -15.57 7.15
CA ASP A 257 -4.84 -14.93 7.64
C ASP A 257 -4.65 -13.41 7.71
N TRP A 258 -5.43 -12.66 6.93
CA TRP A 258 -5.40 -11.21 6.89
C TRP A 258 -5.73 -10.57 8.25
N ALA A 259 -6.54 -11.21 9.10
CA ALA A 259 -6.81 -10.69 10.44
C ALA A 259 -5.55 -10.64 11.32
N THR A 260 -4.49 -11.35 10.93
CA THR A 260 -3.17 -11.21 11.58
C THR A 260 -2.59 -9.82 11.36
N TYR A 261 -2.88 -9.15 10.23
CA TYR A 261 -2.22 -7.92 9.77
C TYR A 261 -3.16 -6.70 9.74
N VAL A 262 -4.39 -6.90 9.27
CA VAL A 262 -5.41 -5.86 9.20
C VAL A 262 -5.79 -5.47 10.62
N SER A 263 -5.76 -4.17 10.88
CA SER A 263 -6.16 -3.60 12.16
C SER A 263 -6.86 -2.26 11.92
N PRO A 264 -7.52 -1.67 12.93
CA PRO A 264 -8.09 -0.34 12.80
C PRO A 264 -7.11 0.75 12.34
N ALA A 265 -5.79 0.51 12.44
CA ALA A 265 -4.79 1.42 11.89
C ALA A 265 -4.82 1.52 10.36
N TRP A 266 -5.45 0.59 9.64
CA TRP A 266 -5.61 0.63 8.17
C TRP A 266 -6.83 1.43 7.72
N ASP A 267 -7.68 1.81 8.66
CA ASP A 267 -8.92 2.53 8.41
C ASP A 267 -8.65 4.03 8.50
N GLU A 268 -8.76 4.76 7.40
CA GLU A 268 -8.42 6.19 7.36
C GLU A 268 -9.41 7.07 8.15
N ALA A 269 -10.59 6.54 8.50
CA ALA A 269 -11.48 7.23 9.42
C ALA A 269 -11.00 7.11 10.88
N VAL A 270 -10.19 6.10 11.20
CA VAL A 270 -9.53 5.92 12.51
C VAL A 270 -8.13 6.53 12.49
N ASN A 271 -7.35 6.25 11.45
CA ASN A 271 -5.95 6.64 11.28
C ASN A 271 -5.81 7.69 10.17
N ARG A 272 -6.00 8.95 10.56
CA ARG A 272 -6.30 10.05 9.64
C ARG A 272 -5.16 10.40 8.69
N THR A 273 -5.51 10.55 7.42
CA THR A 273 -4.64 11.12 6.38
C THR A 273 -4.44 12.63 6.57
N ASP A 274 -3.21 13.11 6.46
CA ASP A 274 -2.94 14.55 6.39
C ASP A 274 -3.04 15.02 4.93
N TYR A 275 -3.97 15.92 4.64
CA TYR A 275 -4.15 16.48 3.29
C TYR A 275 -3.38 17.77 3.10
N ASP A 276 -2.96 18.03 1.86
CA ASP A 276 -2.31 19.29 1.51
C ASP A 276 -3.22 20.50 1.76
N PRO A 277 -2.69 21.59 2.33
CA PRO A 277 -3.47 22.79 2.67
C PRO A 277 -4.30 23.37 1.53
N ARG A 278 -3.90 23.14 0.27
CA ARG A 278 -4.63 23.64 -0.90
C ARG A 278 -6.04 23.07 -1.00
N PHE A 279 -6.26 21.82 -0.60
CA PHE A 279 -7.56 21.15 -0.75
C PHE A 279 -8.10 20.49 0.54
N SER A 280 -7.32 20.50 1.63
CA SER A 280 -7.69 19.90 2.92
C SER A 280 -9.06 20.39 3.40
N ALA A 281 -9.34 21.70 3.37
CA ALA A 281 -10.62 22.25 3.83
C ALA A 281 -11.84 21.67 3.10
N GLN A 282 -11.73 21.41 1.79
CA GLN A 282 -12.80 20.81 0.98
C GLN A 282 -13.00 19.34 1.36
N VAL A 283 -11.92 18.56 1.45
CA VAL A 283 -11.97 17.15 1.83
C VAL A 283 -12.52 16.99 3.24
N GLU A 284 -12.06 17.82 4.19
CA GLU A 284 -12.55 17.83 5.57
C GLU A 284 -14.04 18.11 5.64
N LYS A 285 -14.52 19.12 4.92
CA LYS A 285 -15.97 19.37 4.83
C LYS A 285 -16.72 18.13 4.36
N ARG A 286 -16.21 17.40 3.36
CA ARG A 286 -16.87 16.20 2.84
C ARG A 286 -16.81 15.02 3.80
N ILE A 287 -15.72 14.87 4.55
CA ILE A 287 -15.59 13.90 5.64
C ILE A 287 -16.68 14.16 6.71
N GLN A 288 -16.86 15.41 7.15
CA GLN A 288 -17.91 15.76 8.12
C GLN A 288 -19.32 15.41 7.60
N GLU A 289 -19.59 15.73 6.33
CA GLU A 289 -20.86 15.39 5.67
C GLU A 289 -21.10 13.87 5.65
N ALA A 290 -20.06 13.10 5.29
CA ALA A 290 -20.13 11.64 5.21
C ALA A 290 -20.35 11.00 6.59
N ILE A 291 -19.64 11.45 7.62
CA ILE A 291 -19.81 10.98 9.01
C ILE A 291 -21.23 11.26 9.50
N LYS A 292 -21.70 12.50 9.34
CA LYS A 292 -23.05 12.90 9.77
C LYS A 292 -24.15 12.09 9.08
N LYS A 293 -23.96 11.77 7.80
CA LYS A 293 -24.92 10.98 7.01
C LYS A 293 -24.88 9.50 7.37
N GLY A 294 -23.69 8.93 7.56
CA GLY A 294 -23.49 7.50 7.73
C GLY A 294 -23.86 6.98 9.11
N GLY A 295 -23.75 7.80 10.16
CA GLY A 295 -24.14 7.41 11.52
C GLY A 295 -23.38 6.18 12.06
N TYR A 296 -22.17 5.92 11.56
CA TYR A 296 -21.38 4.76 11.92
C TYR A 296 -20.53 5.01 13.17
N THR A 297 -20.27 3.93 13.91
CA THR A 297 -19.33 3.93 15.03
C THR A 297 -17.95 3.52 14.53
N LEU A 298 -16.93 4.31 14.87
CA LEU A 298 -15.54 3.97 14.57
C LEU A 298 -14.99 2.98 15.61
N PRO A 299 -14.09 2.06 15.22
CA PRO A 299 -13.33 1.26 16.18
C PRO A 299 -12.57 2.15 17.17
N SER A 300 -12.35 1.64 18.38
CA SER A 300 -11.54 2.36 19.39
C SER A 300 -10.09 2.49 18.93
N GLU A 301 -9.54 3.70 19.06
CA GLU A 301 -8.11 3.96 18.84
C GLU A 301 -7.21 3.14 19.78
N GLN A 302 -7.73 2.70 20.94
CA GLN A 302 -6.99 1.88 21.89
C GLN A 302 -6.49 0.58 21.25
N VAL A 303 -7.25 0.00 20.30
CA VAL A 303 -6.83 -1.20 19.57
C VAL A 303 -5.52 -0.97 18.80
N VAL A 304 -5.29 0.25 18.30
CA VAL A 304 -4.04 0.62 17.65
C VAL A 304 -2.91 0.71 18.67
N PHE A 305 -3.13 1.37 19.81
CA PHE A 305 -2.13 1.45 20.86
C PHE A 305 -1.78 0.08 21.47
N ASP A 306 -2.75 -0.80 21.66
CA ASP A 306 -2.53 -2.16 22.15
C ASP A 306 -1.68 -2.98 21.17
N ARG A 307 -1.90 -2.81 19.86
CA ARG A 307 -1.18 -3.52 18.81
C ARG A 307 0.25 -3.02 18.62
N TYR A 308 0.46 -1.71 18.62
CA TYR A 308 1.75 -1.11 18.26
C TYR A 308 2.56 -0.62 19.47
N GLY A 309 1.96 -0.56 20.66
CA GLY A 309 2.59 -0.13 21.90
C GLY A 309 3.26 1.23 21.76
N SER A 310 4.51 1.33 22.22
CA SER A 310 5.31 2.55 22.12
C SER A 310 5.59 3.01 20.68
N ASN A 311 5.36 2.16 19.68
CA ASN A 311 5.55 2.51 18.28
C ASN A 311 4.29 3.07 17.60
N ALA A 312 3.13 3.11 18.29
CA ALA A 312 1.90 3.65 17.72
C ALA A 312 2.09 5.05 17.14
N ALA A 313 2.82 5.94 17.85
CA ALA A 313 3.10 7.30 17.40
C ALA A 313 3.87 7.41 16.08
N LYS A 314 4.49 6.33 15.59
CA LYS A 314 5.21 6.31 14.31
C LYS A 314 4.31 6.02 13.11
N ILE A 315 3.11 5.48 13.32
CA ILE A 315 2.19 5.04 12.25
C ILE A 315 0.73 5.39 12.51
N PHE A 316 0.44 6.09 13.60
CA PHE A 316 -0.92 6.45 13.99
C PHE A 316 -1.06 7.95 14.21
N ASN A 317 -2.02 8.56 13.51
CA ASN A 317 -2.43 9.94 13.67
C ASN A 317 -3.77 10.03 14.40
N ASN A 318 -3.71 10.26 15.71
CA ASN A 318 -4.89 10.36 16.57
C ASN A 318 -5.63 11.71 16.49
N GLN A 319 -5.44 12.48 15.42
CA GLN A 319 -6.17 13.73 15.24
C GLN A 319 -7.68 13.51 14.99
N CYS A 320 -8.14 12.27 14.75
CA CYS A 320 -9.56 11.92 14.71
C CYS A 320 -10.23 12.07 16.08
N SER A 321 -9.77 11.40 17.14
CA SER A 321 -10.40 11.52 18.48
C SER A 321 -10.56 12.97 18.94
N LYS A 322 -9.55 13.81 18.70
CA LYS A 322 -9.58 15.24 19.09
C LYS A 322 -10.56 16.10 18.29
N ALA A 323 -10.74 15.83 17.00
CA ALA A 323 -11.57 16.65 16.13
C ALA A 323 -13.07 16.29 16.21
N PHE A 324 -13.39 15.06 16.62
CA PHE A 324 -14.75 14.52 16.57
C PHE A 324 -15.36 14.21 17.94
N GLY A 325 -14.63 14.43 19.04
CA GLY A 325 -15.16 14.32 20.41
C GLY A 325 -15.48 12.89 20.84
N PHE A 326 -14.74 11.91 20.31
CA PHE A 326 -14.81 10.50 20.70
C PHE A 326 -13.90 10.18 21.88
#